data_AF-A0A936UP77-F1
#
_entry.id   AF-A0A936UP77-F1
#
_cell.length_a   1.000
_cell.length_b   1.000
_cell.length_c   1.000
_cell.angle_alpha   90.00
_cell.angle_beta   90.00
_cell.angle_gamma   90.00
#
_symmetry.space_group_name_H-M   'P 1'
#
loop_
_entity.id
_entity.type
_entity.pdbx_description
1 polymer ?
#
loop_
_entity_poly.entity_id
_entity_poly.type
_entity_poly.pdbx_seq_one_letter_code
_entity_poly.pdbx_strand_id
1 'polypeptide(L)' 'MYFTDRGIEELEDRRGDEEVTLGWVAEQLRTFVDLHPEHETPIDRLATWLARTDDDEFGDEGVGDDEGGLA' A
#
# COMPACT_ATOMS: atom_id res chain seq x y z
N MET A 1 12.01 6.67 25.87
CA MET A 1 10.85 6.43 25.00
C MET A 1 11.05 7.22 23.71
N TYR A 2 11.69 6.57 22.73
CA TYR A 2 11.51 6.77 21.29
C TYR A 2 11.60 5.35 20.75
N PHE A 3 10.46 4.80 20.38
CA PHE A 3 10.32 3.42 19.89
C PHE A 3 9.50 3.40 18.60
N THR A 4 9.32 4.56 17.96
CA THR A 4 8.29 4.70 16.95
C THR A 4 8.66 4.02 15.65
N ASP A 5 9.96 3.88 15.32
CA ASP A 5 10.35 3.40 13.99
C ASP A 5 11.55 2.45 14.00
N ARG A 6 12.00 1.95 15.17
CA ARG A 6 13.22 1.11 15.28
C ARG A 6 13.23 -0.09 14.33
N GLY A 7 12.08 -0.72 14.10
CA GLY A 7 11.97 -1.84 13.17
C GLY A 7 12.10 -1.44 11.70
N ILE A 8 11.63 -0.24 11.34
CA ILE A 8 11.72 0.32 9.99
C ILE A 8 13.16 0.78 9.73
N GLU A 9 13.77 1.50 10.68
CA GLU A 9 15.18 1.91 10.61
C GLU A 9 16.11 0.70 10.42
N GLU A 10 15.94 -0.36 11.21
CA GLU A 10 16.76 -1.57 11.08
C GLU A 10 16.52 -2.31 9.75
N LEU A 11 15.30 -2.25 9.19
CA LEU A 11 15.01 -2.82 7.88
C LEU A 11 15.73 -2.04 6.77
N GLU A 12 15.67 -0.71 6.82
CA GLU A 12 16.37 0.18 5.88
C GLU A 12 17.89 -0.02 5.96
N ASP A 13 18.46 -0.01 7.17
CA ASP A 13 19.90 -0.16 7.38
C ASP A 13 20.45 -1.52 6.89
N ARG A 14 19.66 -2.59 7.00
CA ARG A 14 20.11 -3.95 6.65
C ARG A 14 19.78 -4.38 5.23
N ARG A 15 18.65 -3.91 4.68
CA ARG A 15 18.06 -4.41 3.44
C ARG A 15 17.52 -3.32 2.53
N GLY A 16 17.83 -2.04 2.78
CA GLY A 16 17.34 -0.91 1.99
C GLY A 16 17.72 -0.97 0.51
N ASP A 17 18.84 -1.60 0.16
CA ASP A 17 19.29 -1.77 -1.22
C ASP A 17 18.63 -2.97 -1.95
N GLU A 18 17.74 -3.73 -1.29
CA GLU A 18 17.10 -4.91 -1.87
C GLU A 18 15.82 -4.57 -2.65
N GLU A 19 15.75 -4.94 -3.93
CA GLU A 19 14.55 -4.81 -4.75
C GLU A 19 13.67 -6.05 -4.65
N VAL A 20 12.39 -5.86 -4.32
CA VAL A 20 11.38 -6.93 -4.21
C VAL A 20 10.10 -6.56 -4.95
N THR A 21 9.31 -7.56 -5.33
CA THR A 21 7.99 -7.34 -5.93
C THR A 21 6.94 -7.14 -4.85
N LEU A 22 5.85 -6.40 -5.15
CA LEU A 22 4.70 -6.30 -4.24
C LEU A 22 4.05 -7.67 -3.96
N GLY A 23 4.13 -8.61 -4.91
CA GLY A 23 3.70 -9.99 -4.69
C GLY A 23 4.48 -10.67 -3.55
N TRP A 24 5.81 -10.54 -3.55
CA TRP A 24 6.65 -11.05 -2.47
C TRP A 24 6.34 -10.38 -1.13
N VAL A 25 6.13 -9.06 -1.11
CA VAL A 25 5.74 -8.34 0.12
C VAL A 25 4.40 -8.88 0.65
N ALA A 26 3.41 -9.12 -0.20
CA ALA A 26 2.12 -9.69 0.21
C ALA A 26 2.26 -11.09 0.85
N GLU A 27 3.16 -11.94 0.34
CA GLU A 27 3.47 -13.24 0.95
C GLU A 27 4.07 -13.08 2.36
N GLN A 28 4.94 -12.10 2.56
CA GLN A 28 5.53 -11.81 3.87
C GLN A 28 4.48 -11.27 4.85
N LEU A 29 3.56 -10.40 4.40
CA LEU A 29 2.46 -9.90 5.23
C LEU A 29 1.51 -11.03 5.66
N ARG A 30 1.18 -11.97 4.76
CA ARG A 30 0.36 -13.14 5.12
C ARG A 30 1.05 -14.01 6.16
N THR A 31 2.33 -14.29 5.96
CA THR A 31 3.14 -15.06 6.92
C THR A 31 3.18 -14.38 8.29
N PHE A 32 3.26 -13.05 8.33
CA PHE A 32 3.21 -12.30 9.58
C PHE A 32 1.86 -12.43 10.30
N VAL A 33 0.74 -12.28 9.59
CA VAL A 33 -0.60 -12.44 10.17
C VAL A 33 -0.86 -13.87 10.63
N ASP A 34 -0.39 -14.87 9.88
CA ASP A 34 -0.48 -16.28 10.27
C ASP A 34 0.20 -16.55 11.63
N LEU A 35 1.28 -15.83 11.94
CA LEU A 35 2.02 -15.92 13.21
C LEU A 35 1.47 -14.97 14.29
N HIS A 36 0.83 -13.88 13.89
CA HIS A 36 0.38 -12.78 14.76
C HIS A 36 -1.05 -12.33 14.40
N PRO A 37 -2.07 -13.19 14.63
CA PRO A 37 -3.44 -12.94 14.16
C PRO A 37 -4.07 -11.68 14.77
N GLU A 38 -3.61 -11.21 15.93
CA GLU A 38 -4.07 -9.96 16.54
C GLU A 38 -3.73 -8.70 15.71
N HIS A 39 -2.81 -8.81 14.75
CA HIS A 39 -2.41 -7.74 13.84
C HIS A 39 -3.07 -7.83 12.45
N GLU A 40 -4.02 -8.73 12.23
CA GLU A 40 -4.69 -8.90 10.94
C GLU A 40 -5.25 -7.57 10.40
N THR A 41 -6.07 -6.87 11.19
CA THR A 41 -6.72 -5.63 10.75
C THR A 41 -5.74 -4.51 10.31
N PRO A 42 -4.70 -4.14 11.09
CA PRO A 42 -3.75 -3.14 10.62
C PRO A 42 -2.95 -3.59 9.40
N ILE A 43 -2.60 -4.88 9.28
CA ILE A 43 -1.86 -5.40 8.13
C ILE A 43 -2.71 -5.44 6.86
N ASP A 44 -3.99 -5.81 6.96
CA ASP A 44 -4.95 -5.77 5.86
C ASP A 44 -5.14 -4.34 5.31
N ARG A 45 -5.19 -3.34 6.20
CA ARG A 45 -5.25 -1.92 5.80
C ARG A 45 -3.96 -1.46 5.10
N LEU A 46 -2.80 -1.89 5.57
CA LEU A 46 -1.52 -1.60 4.92
C LEU A 46 -1.46 -2.22 3.52
N ALA A 47 -1.87 -3.48 3.37
CA ALA A 47 -1.93 -4.15 2.07
C ALA A 47 -2.89 -3.44 1.11
N THR A 48 -4.06 -3.02 1.60
CA THR A 48 -5.03 -2.23 0.81
C THR A 48 -4.44 -0.89 0.38
N TRP A 49 -3.68 -0.22 1.25
CA TRP A 49 -3.01 1.03 0.91
C TRP A 49 -1.92 0.82 -0.15
N LEU A 50 -1.09 -0.21 -0.03
CA LEU A 50 -0.05 -0.56 -1.01
C LEU A 50 -0.62 -0.97 -2.38
N ALA A 51 -1.84 -1.52 -2.42
CA ALA A 51 -2.50 -1.96 -3.65
C ALA A 51 -3.06 -0.81 -4.50
N ARG A 52 -3.18 0.40 -3.93
CA ARG A 52 -3.61 1.58 -4.67
C ARG A 52 -2.49 2.03 -5.60
N THR A 53 -2.79 2.11 -6.89
CA THR A 53 -1.90 2.76 -7.87
C THR A 53 -2.33 4.23 -8.01
N ASP A 54 -1.41 5.14 -8.34
CA ASP A 54 -1.71 6.55 -8.61
C ASP A 54 -2.88 6.71 -9.63
N ASP A 55 -3.04 5.77 -10.57
CA ASP A 55 -4.16 5.68 -11.53
C ASP A 55 -5.55 5.48 -10.90
N ASP A 56 -5.67 4.91 -9.70
CA ASP A 56 -6.96 4.79 -9.01
C ASP A 56 -7.45 6.13 -8.43
N GLU A 57 -6.58 7.14 -8.31
CA GLU A 57 -6.91 8.47 -7.78
C GLU A 57 -7.42 9.44 -8.87
N PHE A 58 -7.16 9.16 -10.16
CA PHE A 58 -7.57 9.99 -11.30
C PHE A 58 -8.80 9.45 -12.08
N GLY A 59 -9.49 8.44 -11.55
CA GLY A 59 -10.51 7.67 -12.28
C GLY A 59 -11.95 8.20 -12.32
N ASP A 60 -12.28 9.38 -11.74
CA ASP A 60 -13.68 9.84 -11.62
C ASP A 60 -13.99 11.26 -12.15
N GLU A 61 -13.04 12.01 -12.72
CA GLU A 61 -13.29 13.41 -13.10
C GLU A 61 -12.93 13.71 -14.55
N GLY A 62 -13.77 13.24 -15.48
CA GLY A 62 -13.58 13.51 -16.90
C GLY A 62 -14.78 13.21 -17.81
N VAL A 63 -16.00 13.14 -17.30
CA VAL A 63 -17.18 13.27 -18.18
C VAL A 63 -17.34 14.74 -18.49
N GLY A 64 -16.58 15.20 -19.49
CA GLY A 64 -16.96 16.36 -20.27
C GLY A 64 -18.20 15.97 -21.07
N ASP A 65 -19.37 16.15 -20.46
CA ASP A 65 -20.60 16.33 -21.23
C ASP A 65 -20.47 17.68 -21.95
N ASP A 66 -19.73 17.65 -23.06
CA ASP A 66 -19.82 18.60 -24.15
C ASP A 66 -21.22 18.43 -24.74
N GLU A 67 -22.24 18.96 -24.05
CA GLU A 67 -23.57 19.10 -24.61
C GLU A 67 -23.50 20.16 -25.70
N GLY A 68 -23.26 19.62 -26.90
CA GLY A 68 -23.23 20.33 -28.16
C GLY A 68 -24.37 21.33 -28.28
N GLY A 69 -24.00 22.49 -28.83
CA GLY A 69 -24.91 23.57 -29.08
C GLY A 69 -26.20 23.13 -29.77
N LEU A 70 -27.30 23.65 -29.26
CA LEU A 70 -28.56 23.70 -29.98
C LEU A 70 -29.06 25.13 -29.99
N ALA A 71 -28.98 25.69 -31.21
CA ALA A 71 -29.77 26.77 -31.81
C ALA A 71 -29.65 28.20 -31.28
#